data_AF-A0A7K6B937-F1
#
_entry.id   AF-A0A7K6B937-F1
#
_cell.length_a   1.000
_cell.length_b   1.000
_cell.length_c   1.000
_cell.angle_alpha   90.00
_cell.angle_beta   90.00
_cell.angle_gamma   90.00
#
_symmetry.space_group_name_H-M   'P 1'
#
loop_
_entity.id
_entity.type
_entity.pdbx_description
1 polymer ?
#
loop_
_entity_poly.entity_id
_entity_poly.type
_entity_poly.pdbx_seq_one_letter_code
_entity_poly.pdbx_strand_id
1 'polypeptide(L)'
;VMPPIPHPGALKVTPGHSPPDLALARAHGLPLLSVIGDDGTMNPPGGGWLQGQHRFIARQLLLAALAERGLLRGVQDHPMALPICR
;
A
#
# COMPACT_ATOMS: atom_id res chain seq x y z
N VAL A 1 17.25 -27.75 -2.65
CA VAL A 1 16.40 -26.86 -3.47
C VAL A 1 15.61 -25.99 -2.52
N MET A 2 15.80 -24.68 -2.53
CA MET A 2 14.95 -23.77 -1.74
C MET A 2 13.50 -23.91 -2.23
N PRO A 3 12.51 -24.01 -1.32
CA PRO A 3 11.11 -24.05 -1.74
C PRO A 3 10.77 -22.76 -2.51
N PRO A 4 9.87 -22.83 -3.50
CA PRO A 4 9.42 -21.64 -4.22
C PRO A 4 8.83 -20.65 -3.22
N ILE A 5 9.28 -19.40 -3.30
CA ILE A 5 8.75 -18.32 -2.47
C ILE A 5 7.30 -18.10 -2.94
N PRO A 6 6.28 -18.19 -2.06
CA PRO A 6 4.88 -18.03 -2.46
C PRO A 6 4.54 -16.64 -3.01
N HIS A 7 5.45 -15.68 -2.79
CA HIS A 7 5.30 -14.28 -3.11
C HIS A 7 6.45 -13.83 -4.02
N PRO A 8 6.26 -12.80 -4.85
CA PRO A 8 7.35 -12.20 -5.61
C PRO A 8 8.51 -11.85 -4.67
N GLY A 9 9.76 -12.10 -5.10
CA GLY A 9 10.97 -11.76 -4.32
C GLY A 9 11.21 -10.25 -4.14
N ALA A 10 10.21 -9.42 -4.43
CA ALA A 10 10.23 -7.97 -4.34
C ALA A 10 8.94 -7.48 -3.64
N LEU A 11 9.08 -6.46 -2.80
CA LEU A 11 8.00 -5.87 -2.00
C LEU A 11 7.90 -4.37 -2.29
N LYS A 12 6.71 -3.80 -2.07
CA LYS A 12 6.54 -2.34 -2.05
C LYS A 12 7.19 -1.74 -0.80
N VAL A 13 7.71 -0.52 -0.91
CA VAL A 13 8.23 0.26 0.23
C VAL A 13 7.38 1.53 0.38
N THR A 14 6.76 1.69 1.54
CA THR A 14 5.80 2.75 1.88
C THR A 14 6.14 3.39 3.24
N PRO A 15 7.14 4.30 3.28
CA PRO A 15 7.72 4.79 4.53
C PRO A 15 6.72 5.52 5.45
N GLY A 16 5.71 6.17 4.87
CA GLY A 16 4.67 6.85 5.63
C GLY A 16 3.64 5.94 6.31
N HIS A 17 3.63 4.63 6.03
CA HIS A 17 2.55 3.72 6.43
C HIS A 17 3.02 2.38 7.01
N SER A 18 4.33 2.18 7.17
CA SER A 18 4.90 0.91 7.65
C SER A 18 6.20 1.18 8.42
N PRO A 19 6.30 0.79 9.71
CA PRO A 19 7.52 0.98 10.49
C PRO A 19 8.77 0.29 9.90
N PRO A 20 8.70 -0.95 9.39
CA PRO A 20 9.82 -1.55 8.65
C PRO A 20 10.26 -0.72 7.44
N ASP A 21 9.30 -0.20 6.66
CA ASP A 21 9.58 0.59 5.46
C ASP A 21 10.22 1.93 5.83
N LEU A 22 9.84 2.52 6.96
CA LEU A 22 10.44 3.75 7.48
C LEU A 22 11.92 3.56 7.85
N ALA A 23 12.27 2.44 8.49
CA ALA A 23 13.65 2.12 8.80
C ALA A 23 14.49 1.94 7.53
N LEU A 24 13.96 1.22 6.54
CA LEU A 24 14.59 1.04 5.23
C LEU A 24 14.76 2.39 4.51
N ALA A 25 13.73 3.24 4.53
CA ALA A 25 13.79 4.56 3.93
C ALA A 25 14.88 5.43 4.52
N ARG A 26 15.05 5.43 5.85
CA ARG A 26 16.12 6.17 6.53
C ARG A 26 17.51 5.66 6.13
N ALA A 27 17.68 4.34 6.05
CA ALA A 27 18.94 3.74 5.64
C ALA A 27 19.33 4.08 4.19
N HIS A 28 18.33 4.28 3.32
CA HIS A 28 18.53 4.54 1.88
C HIS A 28 18.22 5.98 1.44
N GLY A 29 17.95 6.90 2.38
CA GLY A 29 17.65 8.30 2.08
C GLY A 29 16.36 8.51 1.26
N LEU A 30 15.36 7.64 1.39
CA LEU A 30 14.09 7.77 0.68
C LEU A 30 13.19 8.85 1.31
N PRO A 31 12.45 9.63 0.50
CA PRO A 31 11.56 10.65 1.01
C PRO A 31 10.39 10.05 1.79
N LEU A 32 9.96 10.78 2.81
CA LEU A 32 8.76 10.44 3.57
C LEU A 32 7.53 11.10 2.93
N LEU A 33 6.65 10.29 2.37
CA LEU A 33 5.39 10.73 1.80
C LEU A 33 4.21 9.98 2.45
N SER A 34 3.19 10.73 2.88
CA SER A 34 1.90 10.17 3.29
C SER A 34 0.82 10.50 2.26
N VAL A 35 -0.03 9.50 1.97
CA VAL A 35 -1.16 9.60 1.04
C VAL A 35 -2.50 9.40 1.75
N ILE A 36 -2.47 9.19 3.07
CA ILE A 36 -3.66 9.02 3.92
C ILE A 36 -3.58 10.08 5.01
N GLY A 37 -4.63 10.89 5.15
CA GLY A 37 -4.79 11.89 6.20
C GLY A 37 -5.18 11.26 7.53
N ASP A 38 -5.11 12.07 8.59
CA ASP A 38 -5.41 11.63 9.96
C ASP A 38 -6.88 11.19 10.14
N ASP A 39 -7.79 11.72 9.31
CA ASP A 39 -9.20 11.33 9.22
C ASP A 39 -9.44 10.04 8.41
N GLY A 40 -8.37 9.44 7.88
CA GLY A 40 -8.42 8.23 7.07
C GLY A 40 -8.89 8.45 5.63
N THR A 41 -8.98 9.69 5.16
CA THR A 41 -9.22 10.02 3.76
C THR A 41 -7.92 10.09 2.96
N MET A 42 -7.99 9.96 1.65
CA MET A 42 -6.81 10.04 0.79
C MET A 42 -6.39 11.50 0.55
N ASN A 43 -5.13 11.80 0.85
CA ASN A 43 -4.48 13.08 0.53
C ASN A 43 -3.94 13.08 -0.92
N PRO A 44 -3.79 14.24 -1.57
CA PRO A 44 -2.92 14.35 -2.74
C PRO A 44 -1.46 14.25 -2.26
N PRO A 45 -0.62 13.30 -2.75
CA PRO A 45 -0.22 13.24 -4.17
C PRO A 45 -0.04 11.80 -4.76
N GLY A 46 -0.50 11.59 -6.00
CA GLY A 46 -0.35 10.30 -6.72
C GLY A 46 -1.55 9.91 -7.61
N GLY A 47 -2.64 10.67 -7.56
CA GLY A 47 -3.81 10.53 -8.42
C GLY A 47 -4.98 11.33 -7.85
N GLY A 48 -5.28 12.50 -8.42
CA GLY A 48 -6.33 13.39 -7.90
C GLY A 48 -7.73 12.76 -7.85
N TRP A 49 -7.93 11.66 -8.57
CA TRP A 49 -9.20 10.95 -8.66
C TRP A 49 -9.57 10.13 -7.39
N LEU A 50 -8.64 9.92 -6.46
CA LEU A 50 -8.92 9.27 -5.16
C LEU A 50 -9.04 10.27 -4.00
N GLN A 51 -8.75 11.55 -4.22
CA GLN A 51 -8.71 12.56 -3.16
C GLN A 51 -10.05 12.63 -2.40
N GLY A 52 -9.97 12.69 -1.06
CA GLY A 52 -11.15 12.78 -0.19
C GLY A 52 -11.89 11.45 0.04
N GLN A 53 -11.58 10.40 -0.71
CA GLN A 53 -12.18 9.08 -0.48
C GLN A 53 -11.58 8.44 0.77
N HIS A 54 -12.40 7.74 1.56
CA HIS A 54 -11.87 6.92 2.67
C HIS A 54 -11.03 5.75 2.16
N ARG A 55 -9.93 5.44 2.86
CA ARG A 55 -8.91 4.45 2.47
C ARG A 55 -9.44 3.09 2.01
N PHE A 56 -10.53 2.59 2.60
CA PHE A 56 -11.10 1.29 2.23
C PHE A 56 -11.91 1.36 0.93
N ILE A 57 -12.60 2.48 0.68
CA ILE A 57 -13.26 2.74 -0.61
C ILE A 57 -12.21 2.95 -1.70
N ALA A 58 -11.19 3.77 -1.40
CA ALA A 58 -10.08 4.02 -2.32
C ALA A 58 -9.36 2.74 -2.74
N ARG A 59 -9.20 1.77 -1.84
CA ARG A 59 -8.62 0.45 -2.15
C ARG A 59 -9.41 -0.29 -3.23
N GLN A 60 -10.74 -0.31 -3.14
CA GLN A 60 -11.58 -1.00 -4.12
C GLN A 60 -11.50 -0.32 -5.49
N LEU A 61 -11.59 1.01 -5.50
CA LEU A 61 -11.44 1.81 -6.71
C LEU A 61 -10.07 1.61 -7.38
N LEU A 62 -9.00 1.56 -6.59
CA LEU A 62 -7.64 1.29 -7.09
C LEU A 62 -7.49 -0.11 -7.68
N LEU A 63 -8.09 -1.13 -7.06
CA LEU A 63 -8.09 -2.49 -7.61
C LEU A 63 -8.79 -2.54 -8.98
N ALA A 64 -9.94 -1.89 -9.13
CA ALA A 64 -10.64 -1.79 -10.41
C ALA A 64 -9.76 -1.08 -11.47
N ALA A 65 -9.17 0.07 -11.13
CA ALA A 65 -8.30 0.80 -12.05
C ALA A 65 -7.05 0.01 -12.47
N LEU A 66 -6.46 -0.79 -11.57
CA LEU A 66 -5.33 -1.67 -11.90
C LEU A 66 -5.76 -2.83 -12.82
N ALA A 67 -6.97 -3.37 -12.62
CA ALA A 67 -7.53 -4.42 -13.47
C ALA A 67 -7.83 -3.90 -14.87
N GLU A 68 -8.49 -2.75 -15.00
CA GLU A 68 -8.79 -2.09 -16.28
C GLU A 68 -7.52 -1.80 -17.10
N ARG A 69 -6.41 -1.49 -16.42
CA ARG A 69 -5.11 -1.23 -17.05
C ARG A 69 -4.28 -2.49 -17.32
N GLY A 70 -4.76 -3.68 -16.93
CA GLY A 70 -4.02 -4.94 -17.07
C GLY A 70 -2.77 -5.04 -16.18
N LEU A 71 -2.68 -4.23 -15.12
CA LEU A 71 -1.55 -4.21 -14.18
C LEU A 71 -1.77 -5.13 -12.96
N LEU A 72 -3.02 -5.54 -12.71
CA LEU A 72 -3.35 -6.47 -11.64
C LEU A 72 -3.06 -7.91 -12.06
N ARG A 73 -2.09 -8.56 -11.41
CA ARG A 73 -1.71 -9.96 -11.71
C ARG A 73 -2.57 -11.00 -10.98
N GLY A 74 -3.16 -10.64 -9.84
CA GLY A 74 -3.99 -11.54 -9.05
C GLY A 74 -4.28 -11.00 -7.65
N VAL A 75 -5.29 -11.57 -7.01
CA VAL A 75 -5.68 -11.31 -5.62
C VAL A 75 -5.83 -12.65 -4.93
N GLN A 76 -5.27 -12.77 -3.73
CA GLN A 76 -5.29 -14.00 -2.93
C GLN A 76 -5.51 -13.64 -1.46
N ASP A 77 -6.21 -14.49 -0.74
CA ASP A 77 -6.41 -14.31 0.70
C ASP A 77 -5.09 -14.50 1.44
N HIS A 78 -4.81 -13.57 2.36
CA HIS A 78 -3.58 -13.58 3.14
C HIS A 78 -3.89 -13.25 4.60
N PRO A 79 -3.70 -14.19 5.54
CA PRO A 79 -3.89 -13.91 6.95
C PRO A 79 -2.83 -12.93 7.45
N MET A 80 -3.25 -11.88 8.15
CA MET A 80 -2.36 -10.89 8.74
C MET A 80 -2.83 -10.46 10.12
N ALA A 81 -1.89 -10.04 10.97
CA ALA A 81 -2.22 -9.38 12.23
C ALA A 81 -2.67 -7.94 11.96
N LEU A 82 -3.89 -7.60 12.39
CA LEU A 82 -4.44 -6.26 12.27
C LEU A 82 -4.33 -5.52 13.61
N PRO A 83 -3.62 -4.38 13.68
CA PRO A 83 -3.64 -3.55 14.87
C PRO A 83 -5.00 -2.84 14.98
N ILE A 84 -5.64 -2.94 16.14
CA ILE A 84 -6.93 -2.32 16.44
C ILE A 84 -6.75 -1.43 17.67
N CYS A 85 -7.31 -0.22 17.63
CA CYS A 85 -7.37 0.67 18.79
C CYS A 85 -8.19 0.00 19.89
N ARG A 86 -7.67 -0.03 21.13
CA ARG A 86 -8.37 -0.63 22.27
C ARG A 86 -9.19 0.40 23.02
#